data_AF-A0AAE1NJ14-F1
#
_entry.id   AF-A0AAE1NJ14-F1
#
_cell.length_a   1.000
_cell.length_b   1.000
_cell.length_c   1.000
_cell.angle_alpha   90.00
_cell.angle_beta   90.00
_cell.angle_gamma   90.00
#
_symmetry.space_group_name_H-M   'P 1'
#
loop_
_entity.id
_entity.type
_entity.pdbx_description
1 polymer ?
#
loop_
_entity_poly.entity_id
_entity_poly.type
_entity_poly.pdbx_seq_one_letter_code
_entity_poly.pdbx_strand_id
1 'polypeptide(L)'
;MGVVRSIPITIINRTHSDVQVYLVVDGTFGAPRTTGWTGIVGDLLDGSADLSFAPLSVTKQRSRHLDFSDPYFFSSISKLSSTK
;
A
#
# COMPACT_ATOMS: atom_id res chain seq x y z
N MET A 1 -19.38 -15.77 -8.05
CA MET A 1 -18.06 -15.80 -7.37
C MET A 1 -17.31 -14.53 -7.75
N GLY A 2 -17.60 -13.42 -7.07
CA GLY A 2 -16.95 -12.13 -7.35
C GLY A 2 -15.62 -12.09 -6.63
N VAL A 3 -14.51 -12.10 -7.36
CA VAL A 3 -13.21 -11.77 -6.78
C VAL A 3 -13.26 -10.27 -6.54
N VAL A 4 -13.46 -9.84 -5.29
CA VAL A 4 -13.08 -8.49 -4.89
C VAL A 4 -11.58 -8.43 -5.07
N ARG A 5 -11.15 -7.97 -6.24
CA ARG A 5 -9.79 -7.54 -6.45
C ARG A 5 -9.65 -6.30 -5.59
N SER A 6 -9.01 -6.43 -4.44
CA SER A 6 -8.52 -5.27 -3.70
C SER A 6 -7.61 -4.52 -4.66
N ILE A 7 -8.13 -3.50 -5.33
CA ILE A 7 -7.34 -2.64 -6.20
C ILE A 7 -6.39 -1.91 -5.24
N PRO A 8 -5.06 -2.04 -5.39
CA PRO A 8 -4.14 -1.18 -4.66
C PRO A 8 -4.36 0.24 -5.19
N ILE A 9 -4.95 1.08 -4.34
CA ILE A 9 -5.57 2.34 -4.71
C ILE A 9 -4.66 3.53 -4.41
N THR A 10 -4.80 4.51 -5.29
CA THR A 10 -4.44 5.93 -5.22
C THR A 10 -3.14 6.29 -4.52
N ILE A 11 -2.15 6.54 -5.35
CA ILE A 11 -0.91 7.21 -5.00
C ILE A 11 -0.99 8.67 -5.44
N ILE A 12 -0.53 9.58 -4.59
CA ILE A 12 -0.49 11.03 -4.82
C ILE A 12 0.95 11.47 -5.03
N ASN A 13 1.17 12.22 -6.12
CA ASN A 13 2.39 12.99 -6.37
C ASN A 13 2.01 14.47 -6.49
N ARG A 14 2.75 15.35 -5.79
CA ARG A 14 2.58 16.80 -5.82
C ARG A 14 3.69 17.46 -6.65
N THR A 15 3.36 17.86 -7.88
CA THR A 15 4.21 18.78 -8.65
C THR A 15 3.71 20.21 -8.49
N HIS A 16 4.27 20.96 -7.53
CA HIS A 16 4.17 22.41 -7.25
C HIS A 16 2.80 23.14 -7.30
N SER A 17 1.70 22.53 -7.78
CA SER A 17 0.34 23.07 -7.88
C SER A 17 -0.73 21.99 -8.15
N ASP A 18 -0.35 20.80 -8.66
CA ASP A 18 -1.29 19.74 -9.03
C ASP A 18 -1.09 18.43 -8.25
N VAL A 19 -2.21 17.76 -7.96
CA VAL A 19 -2.27 16.41 -7.37
C VAL A 19 -2.58 15.43 -8.48
N GLN A 20 -1.66 14.50 -8.75
CA GLN A 20 -1.89 13.40 -9.68
C GLN A 20 -2.18 12.12 -8.92
N VAL A 21 -3.30 11.48 -9.28
CA VAL A 21 -3.73 10.21 -8.70
C VAL A 21 -3.48 9.10 -9.70
N TYR A 22 -2.73 8.08 -9.30
CA TYR A 22 -2.47 6.93 -10.14
C TYR A 22 -2.56 5.60 -9.37
N LEU A 23 -2.70 4.52 -10.12
CA LEU A 23 -2.67 3.15 -9.62
C LEU A 23 -1.24 2.61 -9.74
N VAL A 24 -0.79 1.92 -8.70
CA VAL A 24 0.53 1.29 -8.70
C VAL A 24 0.67 0.31 -9.87
N VAL A 25 1.78 0.43 -10.61
CA VAL A 25 1.97 -0.27 -11.89
C VAL A 25 1.96 -1.78 -11.73
N ASP A 26 2.63 -2.31 -10.70
CA ASP A 26 2.74 -3.75 -10.47
C ASP A 26 1.53 -4.35 -9.73
N GLY A 27 0.58 -3.53 -9.30
CA GLY A 27 -0.60 -3.98 -8.58
C GLY A 27 -0.29 -4.59 -7.20
N THR A 28 0.88 -4.29 -6.61
CA THR A 28 1.28 -4.87 -5.32
C THR A 28 1.36 -3.81 -4.21
N PHE A 29 1.23 -4.28 -2.97
CA PHE A 29 1.27 -3.44 -1.78
C PHE A 29 2.69 -3.17 -1.25
N GLY A 30 3.68 -3.92 -1.72
CA GLY A 30 5.06 -3.82 -1.27
C GLY A 30 5.54 -5.03 -0.47
N ALA A 31 6.48 -5.74 -1.10
CA ALA A 31 7.30 -6.79 -0.52
C ALA A 31 8.80 -6.43 -0.65
N PRO A 32 9.65 -6.84 0.30
CA PRO A 32 11.09 -6.63 0.22
C PRO A 32 11.68 -7.44 -0.96
N ARG A 33 12.58 -6.84 -1.73
CA ARG A 33 13.41 -7.52 -2.73
C ARG A 33 14.87 -7.60 -2.26
N THR A 34 15.73 -8.24 -3.05
CA THR A 34 17.19 -8.22 -2.84
C THR A 34 17.74 -6.80 -2.73
N THR A 35 17.15 -5.87 -3.49
CA THR A 35 17.43 -4.44 -3.46
C THR A 35 16.11 -3.68 -3.57
N GLY A 36 15.73 -2.94 -2.53
CA GLY A 36 14.52 -2.12 -2.52
C GLY A 36 13.22 -2.89 -2.23
N TRP A 37 12.12 -2.31 -2.68
CA TRP A 37 10.75 -2.75 -2.37
C TRP A 37 9.88 -2.77 -3.64
N THR A 38 8.82 -3.57 -3.61
CA THR A 38 7.82 -3.62 -4.71
C THR A 38 6.69 -2.61 -4.49
N GLY A 39 5.87 -2.41 -5.50
CA GLY A 39 4.56 -1.77 -5.41
C GLY A 39 4.54 -0.44 -4.67
N ILE A 40 3.49 -0.24 -3.87
CA ILE A 40 3.24 1.04 -3.19
C ILE A 40 4.45 1.45 -2.33
N VAL A 41 5.06 0.50 -1.62
CA VAL A 41 6.24 0.80 -0.78
C VAL A 41 7.44 1.19 -1.64
N GLY A 42 7.64 0.55 -2.79
CA GLY A 42 8.68 0.92 -3.75
C GLY A 42 8.50 2.34 -4.27
N ASP A 43 7.32 2.66 -4.78
CA ASP A 43 7.00 3.99 -5.34
C ASP A 43 7.23 5.13 -4.33
N LEU A 44 6.89 4.89 -3.05
CA LEU A 44 7.12 5.85 -1.96
C LEU A 44 8.61 6.01 -1.61
N LEU A 45 9.37 4.90 -1.58
CA LEU A 45 10.79 4.95 -1.25
C LEU A 45 11.66 5.50 -2.39
N ASP A 46 11.24 5.26 -3.63
CA ASP A 46 11.91 5.74 -4.83
C ASP A 46 11.54 7.21 -5.15
N GLY A 47 10.64 7.82 -4.37
CA GLY A 47 10.22 9.21 -4.54
C GLY A 47 9.33 9.46 -5.76
N SER A 48 8.77 8.38 -6.35
CA SER A 48 7.76 8.50 -7.42
C SER A 48 6.42 8.98 -6.88
N ALA A 49 6.24 8.86 -5.56
CA ALA A 49 5.03 9.12 -4.81
C ALA A 49 5.33 9.81 -3.49
N ASP A 50 4.49 10.77 -3.09
CA ASP A 50 4.59 11.43 -1.78
C ASP A 50 3.70 10.76 -0.74
N LEU A 51 2.55 10.21 -1.16
CA LEU A 51 1.55 9.62 -0.27
C LEU A 51 0.78 8.50 -0.98
N SER A 52 0.32 7.51 -0.22
CA SER A 52 -0.57 6.47 -0.72
C SER A 52 -1.78 6.25 0.21
N PHE A 53 -2.92 5.91 -0.38
CA PHE A 53 -4.15 5.54 0.33
C PHE A 53 -4.53 4.10 0.00
N ALA A 54 -4.01 3.16 0.78
CA ALA A 54 -4.21 1.74 0.55
C ALA A 54 -4.56 0.96 1.82
N PRO A 55 -5.29 -0.17 1.70
CA PRO A 55 -5.51 -1.11 2.80
C PRO A 55 -4.21 -1.88 3.13
N LEU A 56 -3.22 -1.14 3.63
CA LEU A 56 -1.88 -1.63 3.94
C LEU A 56 -1.73 -1.85 5.44
N SER A 57 -1.38 -3.06 5.85
CA SER A 57 -1.07 -3.33 7.26
C SER A 57 0.21 -2.60 7.70
N VAL A 58 0.12 -1.90 8.83
CA VAL A 58 1.26 -1.34 9.53
C VAL A 58 2.05 -2.48 10.16
N THR A 59 3.25 -2.75 9.64
CA THR A 59 4.15 -3.78 10.17
C THR A 59 5.46 -3.14 10.60
N LYS A 60 6.14 -3.75 11.58
CA LYS A 60 7.46 -3.29 12.04
C LYS A 60 8.51 -3.22 10.93
N GLN A 61 8.38 -4.04 9.89
CA GLN A 61 9.32 -4.02 8.78
C GLN A 61 9.10 -2.80 7.88
N ARG A 62 7.83 -2.45 7.59
CA ARG A 62 7.48 -1.29 6.78
C ARG A 62 7.70 0.02 7.52
N SER A 63 7.39 0.06 8.82
CA SER A 63 7.56 1.26 9.66
C SER A 63 9.01 1.67 9.90
N ARG A 64 9.99 0.87 9.45
CA ARG A 64 11.42 1.25 9.47
C ARG A 64 11.80 2.15 8.29
N HIS A 65 10.99 2.14 7.23
CA HIS A 65 11.28 2.82 5.99
C HIS A 65 10.19 3.83 5.60
N LEU A 66 8.97 3.67 6.14
CA LEU A 66 7.83 4.54 5.88
C LEU A 66 7.22 5.03 7.19
N ASP A 67 6.72 6.26 7.16
CA ASP A 67 5.85 6.80 8.20
C ASP A 67 4.38 6.50 7.88
N PHE A 68 3.62 6.11 8.90
CA PHE A 68 2.21 5.79 8.80
C PHE A 68 1.38 6.78 9.61
N SER A 69 0.18 7.08 9.12
CA SER A 69 -0.84 7.73 9.94
C SER A 69 -1.37 6.78 11.02
N ASP A 70 -2.20 7.31 11.92
CA ASP A 70 -3.00 6.45 12.80
C ASP A 70 -3.83 5.46 11.96
N PRO A 71 -3.83 4.16 12.31
CA PRO A 71 -4.57 3.16 11.55
C PRO A 71 -6.08 3.47 11.59
N TYR A 72 -6.69 3.59 10.41
CA TYR A 72 -8.15 3.79 10.29
C TYR A 72 -8.95 2.50 10.56
N PHE A 73 -8.27 1.34 10.53
CA PHE A 73 -8.86 0.03 10.78
C PHE A 73 -7.86 -0.86 11.52
N PHE A 74 -8.30 -1.46 12.62
CA PHE A 74 -7.55 -2.46 13.37
C PHE A 74 -8.21 -3.83 13.20
N SER A 75 -7.48 -4.79 12.63
CA SER A 75 -7.89 -6.20 12.61
C SER A 75 -6.71 -7.08 13.00
N SER A 76 -6.87 -7.85 14.07
CA SER A 76 -5.78 -8.65 14.63
C SER A 76 -5.49 -9.90 13.80
N ILE A 77 -6.52 -10.58 13.30
CA ILE A 77 -6.54 -11.68 12.31
C ILE A 77 -8.03 -12.10 12.26
N SER A 78 -8.60 -12.19 11.07
CA SER A 78 -9.96 -12.74 10.89
C SER A 78 -9.87 -13.96 9.99
N LYS A 79 -10.35 -15.11 10.45
CA LYS A 79 -10.41 -16.35 9.68
C LYS A 79 -11.86 -16.67 9.39
N LEU A 80 -12.25 -16.52 8.13
CA LEU A 80 -13.52 -17.05 7.64
C LEU A 80 -13.28 -18.46 7.11
N SER A 81 -14.01 -19.44 7.64
CA SER A 81 -14.04 -20.81 7.13
C SER A 81 -15.49 -21.17 6.84
N SER A 82 -15.76 -21.65 5.63
CA SER A 82 -17.04 -22.28 5.31
C SER A 82 -16.94 -23.75 5.70
N THR A 83 -17.69 -24.15 6.73
CA THR A 83 -17.94 -25.57 6.98
C THR A 83 -19.03 -25.98 5.99
N LYS A 84 -18.70 -26.94 5.12
CA LYS A 84 -19.68 -27.85 4.58
C LYS A 84 -19.65 -29.11 5.42
#